data_AF-A0AAN7LMB7-F1
#
_entry.id   AF-A0AAN7LMB7-F1
#
_cell.length_a   1.000
_cell.length_b   1.000
_cell.length_c   1.000
_cell.angle_alpha   90.00
_cell.angle_beta   90.00
_cell.angle_gamma   90.00
#
_symmetry.space_group_name_H-M   'P 1'
#
loop_
_entity.id
_entity.type
_entity.pdbx_description
1 polymer ?
#
loop_
_entity_poly.entity_id
_entity_poly.type
_entity_poly.pdbx_seq_one_letter_code
_entity_poly.pdbx_strand_id
1 'polypeptide(L)'
;MRPAREQNLTEWALPVLKEKKKILNIVDPRLLGDYPVKGFMKAATLAYHCLNRNPKARPLMRDIVDSLEPLQVQDEHTGHKMAGTVISTDVLQAETVGKEDPQ
;
A
#
# COMPACT_ATOMS: atom_id res chain seq x y z
N MET A 1 20.12 -20.72 -7.46
CA MET A 1 18.69 -21.02 -7.65
C MET A 1 17.92 -20.43 -6.49
N ARG A 2 16.76 -19.80 -6.71
CA ARG A 2 15.94 -19.25 -5.62
C ARG A 2 15.39 -20.39 -4.73
N PRO A 3 15.35 -20.22 -3.40
CA PRO A 3 14.71 -21.16 -2.47
C PRO A 3 13.28 -21.52 -2.92
N ALA A 4 12.80 -22.72 -2.61
CA ALA A 4 11.48 -23.20 -3.08
C ALA A 4 10.32 -22.22 -2.81
N ARG A 5 10.30 -21.62 -1.60
CA ARG A 5 9.31 -20.59 -1.17
C ARG A 5 9.41 -19.26 -1.93
N GLU A 6 10.49 -19.04 -2.65
CA GLU A 6 10.72 -17.86 -3.49
C GLU A 6 10.48 -18.15 -4.97
N GLN A 7 10.19 -19.40 -5.35
CA GLN A 7 9.80 -19.71 -6.72
C GLN A 7 8.39 -19.23 -7.03
N ASN A 8 7.52 -19.19 -6.01
CA ASN A 8 6.19 -18.59 -6.09
C ASN A 8 6.25 -17.12 -5.63
N LEU A 9 6.05 -16.18 -6.57
CA LEU A 9 6.08 -14.74 -6.27
C LEU A 9 5.04 -14.33 -5.24
N THR A 10 3.85 -14.94 -5.27
CA THR A 10 2.77 -14.69 -4.33
C THR A 10 3.13 -15.09 -2.90
N GLU A 11 3.69 -16.30 -2.73
CA GLU A 11 4.11 -16.81 -1.41
C GLU A 11 5.26 -16.00 -0.82
N TRP A 12 6.16 -15.50 -1.66
CA TRP A 12 7.25 -14.62 -1.24
C TRP A 12 6.78 -13.19 -0.93
N ALA A 13 5.90 -12.62 -1.76
CA ALA A 13 5.50 -11.21 -1.66
C ALA A 13 4.46 -10.95 -0.56
N LEU A 14 3.50 -11.86 -0.34
CA LEU A 14 2.44 -11.71 0.67
C LEU A 14 2.93 -11.30 2.07
N PRO A 15 3.95 -11.95 2.68
CA PRO A 15 4.44 -11.55 4.00
C PRO A 15 5.07 -10.15 3.98
N VAL A 16 5.69 -9.76 2.87
CA VAL A 16 6.32 -8.43 2.73
C VAL A 16 5.27 -7.34 2.51
N LEU A 17 4.26 -7.62 1.69
CA LEU A 17 3.12 -6.73 1.42
C LEU A 17 2.28 -6.45 2.67
N LYS A 18 2.23 -7.40 3.63
CA LYS A 18 1.58 -7.21 4.92
C LYS A 18 2.31 -6.17 5.80
N GLU A 19 3.63 -6.07 5.67
CA GLU A 19 4.46 -5.18 6.47
C GLU A 19 4.82 -3.90 5.72
N LYS A 20 4.07 -2.81 5.97
CA LYS A 20 4.29 -1.51 5.30
C LYS A 20 5.76 -1.02 5.32
N LYS A 21 6.50 -1.32 6.38
CA LYS A 21 7.92 -0.95 6.52
C LYS A 21 8.85 -1.71 5.57
N LYS A 22 8.45 -2.92 5.12
CA LYS A 22 9.26 -3.79 4.24
C LYS A 22 8.85 -3.70 2.77
N ILE A 23 7.74 -3.04 2.44
CA ILE A 23 7.23 -2.91 1.06
C ILE A 23 8.28 -2.29 0.12
N LEU A 24 9.12 -1.35 0.59
CA LEU A 24 10.16 -0.76 -0.25
C LEU A 24 11.29 -1.74 -0.63
N ASN A 25 11.44 -2.85 0.11
CA ASN A 25 12.49 -3.85 -0.17
C ASN A 25 12.16 -4.77 -1.35
N ILE A 26 10.92 -4.73 -1.85
CA ILE A 26 10.49 -5.54 -3.02
C ILE A 26 10.46 -4.75 -4.32
N VAL A 27 10.86 -3.47 -4.27
CA VAL A 27 10.98 -2.62 -5.46
C VAL A 27 12.05 -3.20 -6.37
N ASP A 28 11.79 -3.19 -7.69
CA ASP A 28 12.77 -3.63 -8.68
C ASP A 28 14.03 -2.75 -8.60
N PRO A 29 15.21 -3.32 -8.30
CA PRO A 29 16.47 -2.57 -8.23
C PRO A 29 16.80 -1.82 -9.53
N ARG A 30 16.27 -2.27 -10.68
CA ARG A 30 16.49 -1.65 -11.98
C ARG A 30 15.77 -0.30 -12.14
N LEU A 31 14.82 0.02 -11.27
CA LEU A 31 14.18 1.33 -11.23
C LEU A 31 15.11 2.40 -10.65
N LEU A 32 16.23 2.02 -10.00
CA LEU A 32 17.25 2.95 -9.49
C LEU A 32 16.70 4.09 -8.60
N GLY A 33 15.56 3.90 -7.95
CA GLY A 33 14.90 4.94 -7.15
C GLY A 33 14.01 5.89 -7.95
N ASP A 34 13.91 5.73 -9.27
CA ASP A 34 13.08 6.54 -10.15
C ASP A 34 11.63 6.03 -10.16
N TYR A 35 10.94 6.25 -9.03
CA TYR A 35 9.53 5.96 -8.91
C TYR A 35 8.89 6.81 -7.80
N PRO A 36 7.62 7.21 -7.96
CA PRO A 36 6.90 7.90 -6.89
C PRO A 36 6.64 6.93 -5.74
N VAL A 37 7.32 7.11 -4.61
CA VAL A 37 7.18 6.26 -3.41
C VAL A 37 5.72 6.14 -2.96
N LYS A 38 4.97 7.25 -2.98
CA LYS A 38 3.54 7.26 -2.62
C LYS A 38 2.70 6.40 -3.57
N GLY A 39 2.99 6.47 -4.88
CA GLY A 39 2.27 5.67 -5.88
C GLY A 39 2.60 4.20 -5.76
N PHE A 40 3.87 3.87 -5.55
CA PHE A 40 4.31 2.49 -5.28
C PHE A 40 3.63 1.90 -4.04
N MET A 41 3.57 2.64 -2.93
CA MET A 41 2.90 2.17 -1.70
C MET A 41 1.41 1.90 -1.91
N LYS A 42 0.71 2.75 -2.70
CA LYS A 42 -0.69 2.53 -3.08
C LYS A 42 -0.85 1.27 -3.93
N ALA A 43 -0.02 1.10 -4.96
CA ALA A 43 -0.04 -0.07 -5.84
C ALA A 43 0.25 -1.37 -5.07
N ALA A 44 1.24 -1.37 -4.17
CA ALA A 44 1.57 -2.51 -3.32
C ALA A 44 0.41 -2.89 -2.38
N THR A 45 -0.25 -1.88 -1.80
CA THR A 45 -1.44 -2.11 -0.95
C THR A 45 -2.59 -2.71 -1.76
N LEU A 46 -2.83 -2.20 -2.98
CA LEU A 46 -3.84 -2.75 -3.87
C LEU A 46 -3.53 -4.22 -4.24
N ALA A 47 -2.27 -4.53 -4.57
CA ALA A 47 -1.83 -5.89 -4.85
C ALA A 47 -2.09 -6.82 -3.65
N TYR A 48 -1.83 -6.37 -2.41
CA TYR A 48 -2.15 -7.14 -1.21
C TYR A 48 -3.65 -7.51 -1.12
N HIS A 49 -4.54 -6.56 -1.39
CA HIS A 49 -5.98 -6.81 -1.40
C HIS A 49 -6.41 -7.77 -2.53
N CYS A 50 -5.83 -7.63 -3.72
CA CYS A 50 -6.09 -8.53 -4.85
C CYS A 50 -5.64 -9.97 -4.57
N LEU A 51 -4.55 -10.15 -3.83
CA LEU A 51 -3.96 -11.44 -3.47
C LEU A 51 -4.64 -12.12 -2.27
N ASN A 52 -5.75 -11.56 -1.77
CA ASN A 52 -6.43 -12.12 -0.61
C ASN A 52 -6.93 -13.56 -0.89
N ARG A 53 -6.70 -14.47 0.06
CA ARG A 53 -7.14 -15.86 -0.02
C ARG A 53 -8.67 -15.96 -0.03
N ASN A 54 -9.36 -15.03 0.63
CA ASN A 54 -10.81 -14.92 0.57
C ASN A 54 -11.24 -14.15 -0.69
N PRO A 55 -11.95 -14.77 -1.65
CA PRO A 55 -12.38 -14.10 -2.88
C PRO A 55 -13.35 -12.94 -2.62
N LYS A 56 -14.16 -13.00 -1.55
CA LYS A 56 -15.10 -11.93 -1.19
C LYS A 56 -14.42 -10.67 -0.67
N ALA A 57 -13.16 -10.79 -0.25
CA ALA A 57 -12.36 -9.67 0.24
C ALA A 57 -11.46 -9.07 -0.86
N ARG A 58 -11.52 -9.60 -2.08
CA ARG A 58 -10.82 -9.03 -3.23
C ARG A 58 -11.65 -7.86 -3.79
N PRO A 59 -11.01 -6.75 -4.17
CA PRO A 59 -11.70 -5.62 -4.79
C PRO A 59 -12.26 -6.01 -6.16
N LEU A 60 -13.29 -5.30 -6.61
CA LEU A 60 -13.82 -5.47 -7.96
C LEU A 60 -12.87 -4.83 -8.98
N MET A 61 -12.91 -5.29 -10.23
CA MET A 61 -12.07 -4.71 -11.30
C MET A 61 -12.32 -3.20 -11.50
N ARG A 62 -13.56 -2.74 -11.30
CA ARG A 62 -13.87 -1.29 -11.28
C ARG A 62 -13.04 -0.55 -10.23
N ASP A 63 -13.04 -1.03 -8.99
CA ASP A 63 -12.34 -0.37 -7.88
C ASP A 63 -10.82 -0.45 -8.05
N ILE A 64 -10.32 -1.51 -8.68
CA ILE A 64 -8.91 -1.66 -9.07
C ILE A 64 -8.52 -0.58 -10.07
N VAL A 65 -9.32 -0.37 -11.12
CA VAL A 65 -9.06 0.67 -12.14
C VAL A 65 -9.13 2.06 -11.52
N ASP A 66 -10.18 2.35 -10.75
CA ASP A 66 -10.35 3.63 -10.04
C ASP A 66 -9.16 3.94 -9.12
N SER A 67 -8.57 2.91 -8.50
CA SER A 67 -7.38 3.05 -7.63
C SER A 67 -6.08 3.27 -8.42
N LEU A 68 -5.98 2.76 -9.65
CA LEU A 68 -4.78 2.81 -10.49
C LEU A 68 -4.73 4.05 -11.39
N GLU A 69 -5.88 4.55 -11.83
CA GLU A 69 -5.99 5.74 -12.67
C GLU A 69 -5.20 6.96 -12.15
N PRO A 70 -5.33 7.37 -10.87
CA PRO A 70 -4.57 8.52 -10.36
C PRO A 70 -3.07 8.25 -10.22
N LEU A 71 -2.60 7.01 -10.35
CA LEU A 71 -1.17 6.67 -10.28
C LEU A 71 -0.47 6.80 -11.65
N GLN A 72 -1.24 6.86 -12.73
CA GLN A 72 -0.72 6.94 -14.10
C GLN A 72 -0.38 8.38 -14.51
N VAL A 73 -0.99 9.36 -13.83
CA VAL A 73 -0.70 10.78 -14.05
C VAL A 73 0.66 11.05 -13.44
N GLN A 74 1.67 11.27 -14.28
CA GLN A 74 2.99 11.67 -13.81
C GLN A 74 2.85 12.98 -13.04
N ASP A 75 3.28 12.98 -11.79
CA ASP A 75 3.43 14.20 -11.00
C ASP A 75 4.59 14.99 -11.62
N GLU A 76 4.33 15.71 -12.71
CA GLU A 76 5.31 16.61 -13.33
C GLU A 76 5.57 17.87 -12.47
N HIS A 77 5.03 17.94 -11.25
CA HIS A 77 5.18 19.09 -10.40
C HIS A 77 5.05 18.68 -8.93
N THR A 78 6.15 18.29 -8.28
CA THR A 78 6.53 18.84 -6.96
C THR A 78 7.86 18.26 -6.47
N GLY A 79 8.95 18.91 -6.89
CA GLY A 79 10.20 18.97 -6.13
C GLY A 79 10.05 19.72 -4.79
N HIS A 80 9.05 19.38 -3.97
CA HIS A 80 9.00 19.84 -2.59
C HIS A 80 9.77 18.87 -1.71
N LYS A 81 11.02 19.26 -1.47
CA LYS A 81 11.88 18.83 -0.38
C LYS A 81 11.03 18.45 0.84
N MET A 82 11.10 17.20 1.26
CA MET A 82 10.71 16.84 2.62
C MET A 82 11.79 17.39 3.56
N ALA A 83 11.66 18.67 3.93
CA ALA A 83 12.13 19.12 5.22
C ALA A 83 11.34 18.34 6.28
N GLY A 84 12.07 17.80 7.24
CA GLY A 84 11.54 16.84 8.20
C GLY A 84 10.28 17.32 8.92
N THR A 85 9.34 16.42 9.10
CA THR A 85 8.43 16.48 10.24
C THR A 85 8.35 15.08 10.81
N VAL A 86 9.01 14.92 11.95
CA VAL A 86 8.76 13.85 12.91
C VAL A 86 7.28 13.90 13.26
N ILE A 87 6.51 12.89 12.89
CA ILE A 87 5.25 12.64 13.57
C ILE A 87 5.53 11.65 14.68
N SER A 88 5.62 12.21 15.88
CA SER A 88 5.62 11.51 17.15
C SER A 88 4.55 10.43 17.16
N THR A 89 4.95 9.26 17.66
CA THR A 89 4.03 8.24 18.17
C THR A 89 3.25 8.85 19.33
N ASP A 90 1.99 9.22 19.11
CA ASP A 90 0.94 9.29 20.15
C ASP A 90 -0.39 9.60 19.44
N VAL A 91 -1.27 8.60 19.36
CA VAL A 91 -2.73 8.65 19.65
C VAL A 91 -3.23 7.21 19.48
N LEU A 92 -3.09 6.42 20.55
CA LEU A 92 -4.23 5.66 21.03
C LEU A 92 -5.12 6.70 21.72
N GLN A 93 -6.39 6.81 21.35
CA GLN A 93 -7.51 6.49 22.25
C GLN A 93 -8.85 6.75 21.54
N ALA A 94 -9.69 5.72 21.67
CA ALA A 94 -11.15 5.64 21.61
C ALA A 94 -12.00 6.85 21.21
N GLU A 95 -13.04 6.55 20.43
CA GLU A 95 -14.38 7.03 20.70
C GLU A 95 -15.36 5.85 20.70
N THR A 96 -15.73 5.43 21.90
CA THR A 96 -17.05 4.87 22.19
C THR A 96 -17.96 6.05 22.54
N VAL A 97 -19.05 6.27 21.83
CA VAL A 97 -20.19 7.00 22.40
C VAL A 97 -21.48 6.58 21.69
N GLY A 98 -22.34 5.88 22.44
CA GLY A 98 -23.75 5.77 22.09
C GLY A 98 -24.46 7.08 22.40
N LYS A 99 -25.50 7.38 21.62
CA LYS A 99 -26.54 8.31 22.06
C LYS A 99 -27.88 8.02 21.37
N GLU A 100 -28.75 7.43 22.18
CA GLU A 100 -30.21 7.46 22.15
C GLU A 100 -30.84 8.83 21.80
N ASP A 101 -31.92 8.77 20.98
CA ASP A 101 -33.11 9.64 20.71
C ASP A 101 -33.11 11.17 21.02
N PRO A 102 -33.92 12.02 20.32
CA PRO A 102 -35.35 11.80 20.04
C PRO A 102 -35.94 12.27 18.70
N GLN A 103 -36.93 11.53 18.18
CA GLN A 103 -38.30 12.02 17.86
C GLN A 103 -39.21 10.88 17.36
#